data_AF-A0A139DNM1-F1
#
_entry.id   AF-A0A139DNM1-F1
#
_cell.length_a   1.000
_cell.length_b   1.000
_cell.length_c   1.000
_cell.angle_alpha   90.00
_cell.angle_beta   90.00
_cell.angle_gamma   90.00
#
_symmetry.space_group_name_H-M   'P 1'
#
loop_
_entity.id
_entity.type
_entity.pdbx_description
1 polymer ?
#
loop_
_entity_poly.entity_id
_entity_poly.type
_entity_poly.pdbx_seq_one_letter_code
_entity_poly.pdbx_strand_id
1 'polypeptide(L)'
;MRVTISIDWNTEGMDLPAGHEDALKESGIERALSMANEGYVQGELNDNIHMNDDDPEEGVEYHGWWSLSVERDPQPNKQPS
;
A
#
# COMPACT_ATOMS: atom_id res chain seq x y z
N MET A 1 -3.53 12.45 -17.19
CA MET A 1 -4.25 11.52 -16.29
C MET A 1 -3.22 10.85 -15.42
N ARG A 2 -3.40 10.93 -14.11
CA ARG A 2 -2.51 10.35 -13.10
C ARG A 2 -3.27 9.29 -12.31
N VAL A 3 -2.67 8.14 -12.12
CA VAL A 3 -3.16 7.09 -11.22
C VAL A 3 -2.18 6.99 -10.07
N THR A 4 -2.68 6.99 -8.84
CA THR A 4 -1.87 6.88 -7.63
C THR A 4 -2.40 5.72 -6.80
N ILE A 5 -1.51 4.82 -6.41
CA ILE A 5 -1.78 3.80 -5.38
C ILE A 5 -1.12 4.30 -4.10
N SER A 6 -1.92 4.50 -3.08
CA SER A 6 -1.48 4.87 -1.73
C SER A 6 -1.51 3.62 -0.87
N ILE A 7 -0.41 3.34 -0.17
CA ILE A 7 -0.28 2.24 0.78
C ILE A 7 0.09 2.84 2.12
N ASP A 8 -0.64 2.45 3.16
CA ASP A 8 -0.44 2.89 4.53
C ASP A 8 -0.40 1.65 5.43
N TRP A 9 0.80 1.31 5.90
CA TRP A 9 0.99 0.30 6.91
C TRP A 9 0.94 0.99 8.27
N ASN A 10 0.00 0.59 9.13
CA ASN A 10 -0.28 1.20 10.43
C ASN A 10 0.86 0.94 11.43
N THR A 11 1.99 1.58 11.16
CA THR A 11 3.28 1.41 11.81
C THR A 11 3.63 2.64 12.67
N GLU A 12 2.66 3.55 12.87
CA GLU A 12 2.85 4.74 13.68
C GLU A 12 3.28 4.38 15.11
N GLY A 13 4.44 4.89 15.52
CA GLY A 13 5.01 4.64 16.84
C GLY A 13 5.69 3.27 17.00
N MET A 14 5.86 2.52 15.92
CA MET A 14 6.63 1.27 15.92
C MET A 14 8.09 1.53 15.52
N ASP A 15 9.02 0.91 16.24
CA ASP A 15 10.40 0.74 15.76
C ASP A 15 10.43 -0.46 14.83
N LEU A 16 10.50 -0.21 13.52
CA LEU A 16 10.53 -1.28 12.53
C LEU A 16 11.88 -2.01 12.56
N PRO A 17 11.88 -3.35 12.67
CA PRO A 17 13.10 -4.14 12.52
C PRO A 17 13.74 -3.91 11.14
N ALA A 18 15.06 -4.13 11.07
CA ALA A 18 15.81 -3.92 9.85
C ALA A 18 15.24 -4.77 8.70
N GLY A 19 15.05 -4.16 7.53
CA GLY A 19 14.52 -4.84 6.34
C GLY A 19 12.99 -5.00 6.29
N HIS A 20 12.27 -4.83 7.41
CA HIS A 20 10.81 -4.98 7.41
C HIS A 20 10.13 -3.90 6.57
N GLU A 21 10.66 -2.68 6.56
CA GLU A 21 10.10 -1.59 5.74
C GLU A 21 10.10 -1.95 4.24
N ASP A 22 11.17 -2.57 3.75
CA ASP A 22 11.28 -2.94 2.34
C ASP A 22 10.41 -4.16 2.01
N ALA A 23 10.32 -5.12 2.93
CA ALA A 23 9.39 -6.25 2.82
C ALA A 23 7.93 -5.79 2.74
N LEU A 24 7.52 -4.85 3.61
CA LEU A 24 6.18 -4.26 3.61
C LEU A 24 5.89 -3.47 2.33
N LYS A 25 6.88 -2.77 1.77
CA LYS A 25 6.70 -2.09 0.47
C LYS A 25 6.42 -3.09 -0.63
N GLU A 26 7.22 -4.16 -0.72
CA GLU A 26 7.06 -5.19 -1.74
C GLU A 26 5.70 -5.88 -1.63
N SER A 27 5.38 -6.43 -0.44
CA SER A 27 4.13 -7.15 -0.23
C SER A 27 2.90 -6.26 -0.37
N GLY A 28 2.99 -5.01 0.09
CA GLY A 28 1.91 -4.02 -0.04
C GLY A 28 1.62 -3.68 -1.50
N ILE A 29 2.66 -3.49 -2.31
CA ILE A 29 2.52 -3.20 -3.75
C ILE A 29 1.92 -4.40 -4.48
N GLU A 30 2.46 -5.60 -4.26
CA GLU A 30 1.96 -6.81 -4.91
C GLU A 30 0.47 -7.04 -4.60
N ARG A 31 0.10 -6.90 -3.32
CA ARG A 31 -1.29 -7.08 -2.89
C ARG A 31 -2.21 -6.02 -3.47
N ALA A 32 -1.81 -4.75 -3.42
CA ALA A 32 -2.59 -3.66 -3.98
C ALA A 32 -2.80 -3.82 -5.50
N LEU A 33 -1.76 -4.22 -6.24
CA LEU A 33 -1.85 -4.47 -7.68
C LEU A 33 -2.73 -5.67 -8.02
N SER A 34 -2.64 -6.77 -7.26
CA SER A 34 -3.55 -7.93 -7.43
C SER A 34 -5.00 -7.51 -7.28
N MET A 35 -5.32 -6.80 -6.19
CA MET A 35 -6.69 -6.36 -5.93
C MET A 35 -7.16 -5.31 -6.94
N ALA A 36 -6.29 -4.40 -7.40
CA ALA A 36 -6.61 -3.46 -8.46
C ALA A 36 -6.96 -4.19 -9.78
N ASN A 37 -6.22 -5.25 -10.14
CA ASN A 37 -6.52 -6.07 -11.32
C ASN A 37 -7.83 -6.86 -11.19
N GLU A 38 -8.23 -7.19 -9.96
CA GLU A 38 -9.54 -7.79 -9.64
C GLU A 38 -10.70 -6.78 -9.67
N GLY A 39 -10.41 -5.47 -9.83
CA GLY A 39 -11.40 -4.40 -9.94
C GLY A 39 -11.72 -3.68 -8.62
N TYR A 40 -10.99 -3.98 -7.55
CA TYR A 40 -11.07 -3.20 -6.31
C TYR A 40 -10.34 -1.87 -6.47
N VAL A 41 -10.86 -0.83 -5.83
CA VAL A 41 -10.19 0.49 -5.78
C VAL A 41 -9.51 0.73 -4.44
N GLN A 42 -9.74 -0.16 -3.47
CA GLN A 42 -9.21 -0.08 -2.12
C GLN A 42 -9.33 -1.50 -1.49
N GLY A 43 -8.30 -2.01 -0.78
CA GLY A 43 -8.37 -3.16 0.14
C GLY A 43 -7.52 -3.06 1.43
N GLU A 44 -7.85 -3.86 2.44
CA GLU A 44 -6.99 -4.06 3.61
C GLU A 44 -5.71 -4.82 3.23
N LEU A 45 -4.62 -4.50 3.93
CA LEU A 45 -3.34 -5.18 3.85
C LEU A 45 -3.05 -5.88 5.17
N ASN A 46 -2.55 -7.10 5.09
CA ASN A 46 -2.14 -7.89 6.25
C ASN A 46 -0.90 -8.68 5.84
N ASP A 47 0.14 -8.63 6.67
CA ASP A 47 1.38 -9.38 6.45
C ASP A 47 1.99 -9.81 7.78
N ASN A 48 2.75 -10.91 7.76
CA ASN A 48 3.48 -11.42 8.92
C ASN A 48 4.93 -11.64 8.49
N ILE A 49 5.83 -10.80 9.01
CA ILE A 49 7.24 -10.80 8.61
C ILE A 49 8.07 -11.47 9.69
N HIS A 50 8.87 -12.44 9.26
CA HIS A 50 9.87 -13.12 10.07
C HIS A 50 11.16 -13.18 9.23
N MET A 51 12.05 -12.21 9.45
CA MET A 51 13.27 -12.03 8.66
C MET A 51 14.53 -11.98 9.52
N ASN A 52 14.43 -11.45 10.73
CA ASN A 52 15.56 -11.28 11.64
C ASN A 52 15.55 -12.36 12.72
N ASP A 53 16.74 -12.76 13.20
CA ASP A 53 16.88 -13.69 14.32
C ASP A 53 16.28 -13.15 15.63
N ASP A 54 16.11 -11.82 15.72
CA ASP A 54 15.50 -11.11 16.87
C ASP A 54 13.98 -10.96 16.74
N ASP A 55 13.38 -11.39 15.63
CA ASP A 55 11.92 -11.37 15.49
C ASP A 55 11.28 -12.40 16.44
N PRO A 56 10.03 -12.18 16.89
CA PRO A 56 9.28 -13.20 17.60
C PRO A 56 9.19 -14.49 16.78
N GLU A 57 9.11 -15.66 17.44
CA GLU A 57 8.95 -16.95 16.73
C GLU A 57 7.73 -16.96 15.79
N GLU A 58 6.67 -16.24 16.17
CA GLU A 58 5.42 -16.07 15.41
C GLU A 58 5.51 -14.95 14.34
N GLY A 59 6.67 -14.30 14.19
CA GLY A 59 6.88 -13.14 13.34
C GLY A 59 6.29 -11.84 13.91
N VAL A 60 6.36 -10.77 13.12
CA VAL A 60 5.76 -9.47 13.41
C VAL A 60 4.57 -9.24 12.47
N GLU A 61 3.38 -9.13 13.05
CA GLU A 61 2.15 -8.86 12.30
C GLU A 61 2.01 -7.38 11.96
N TYR A 62 1.68 -7.11 10.70
CA TYR A 62 1.43 -5.79 10.16
C TYR A 62 0.06 -5.73 9.52
N HIS A 63 -0.63 -4.63 9.78
CA HIS A 63 -1.92 -4.32 9.19
C HIS A 63 -1.86 -2.95 8.52
N GLY A 64 -2.60 -2.81 7.43
CA GLY A 64 -2.60 -1.59 6.66
C GLY A 64 -3.79 -1.46 5.74
N TRP A 65 -3.77 -0.41 4.96
CA TRP A 65 -4.81 -0.07 3.99
C TRP A 65 -4.15 0.42 2.70
N TRP A 66 -4.69 0.04 1.55
CA TRP A 66 -4.30 0.61 0.26
C TRP A 66 -5.48 1.25 -0.49
N SER A 67 -5.26 2.32 -1.24
CA SER A 67 -6.30 2.93 -2.07
C SER A 67 -5.77 3.37 -3.43
N LEU A 68 -6.67 3.42 -4.42
CA LEU A 68 -6.40 3.88 -5.78
C LEU A 68 -7.16 5.19 -6.02
N SER A 69 -6.43 6.21 -6.46
CA SER A 69 -7.00 7.48 -6.92
C SER A 69 -6.63 7.77 -8.36
N VAL A 70 -7.57 8.37 -9.09
CA VAL A 70 -7.38 8.78 -10.49
C VAL A 70 -7.64 10.27 -10.61
N GLU A 71 -6.59 11.03 -10.90
CA GLU A 71 -6.68 12.45 -11.19
C GLU A 71 -6.69 12.65 -12.70
N ARG A 72 -7.73 13.30 -13.22
CA ARG A 72 -7.79 13.72 -14.62
C ARG A 72 -7.29 15.15 -14.71
N ASP A 73 -6.43 15.43 -15.69
CA ASP A 73 -6.03 16.81 -15.96
C ASP A 73 -7.29 17.61 -16.29
N PRO A 74 -7.45 18.84 -15.73
CA PRO A 74 -8.58 19.67 -16.08
C PRO A 74 -8.55 19.94 -17.59
N GLN A 75 -9.59 19.51 -18.31
CA GLN A 75 -9.77 19.96 -19.70
C GLN A 75 -10.01 21.48 -19.67
N PRO A 76 -9.36 22.27 -20.54
CA PRO A 76 -9.72 23.67 -20.68
C PRO A 76 -11.18 23.73 -21.12
N ASN A 77 -12.03 24.37 -20.30
CA ASN A 77 -13.43 24.62 -20.60
C ASN A 77 -13.54 25.22 -22.00
N LYS A 78 -14.08 24.48 -22.97
CA LYS A 78 -14.54 25.07 -24.22
C LYS A 78 -15.77 25.91 -23.88
N GLN A 79 -15.56 27.19 -23.67
CA GLN A 79 -16.62 28.18 -23.53
C GLN A 79 -17.39 28.21 -24.86
N PRO A 80 -18.71 27.94 -24.89
CA PRO A 80 -19.47 28.01 -26.13
C PRO A 80 -19.49 29.46 -26.64
N SER A 81 -19.27 29.59 -27.96
CA SER A 81 -19.39 30.84 -28.73
C SER A 81 -20.85 31.23 -28.95
#